data_AF-A0A645FJS3-F1
#
_entry.id   AF-A0A645FJS3-F1
#
_cell.length_a   1.000
_cell.length_b   1.000
_cell.length_c   1.000
_cell.angle_alpha   90.00
_cell.angle_beta   90.00
_cell.angle_gamma   90.00
#
_symmetry.space_group_name_H-M   'P 1'
#
loop_
_entity.id
_entity.type
_entity.pdbx_description
1 polymer ?
#
loop_
_entity_poly.entity_id
_entity_poly.type
_entity_poly.pdbx_seq_one_letter_code
_entity_poly.pdbx_strand_id
1 'polypeptide(L)'
;MSIGEWLRDIFSNGYAVCSGAIASVLGYFLPIRDPVNLLLIFFVVDCIIGYLKNRKLYNQKFSKRKIFETTIPRMMAVTIFMMLLFSLDVTFNQDMVQTYMIVGYFVGGVLLFNIWKNLYELTRWEAFLKIGDILHKSVKDKTGMDVDNKNNKEAKHDTNN
;
A
#
# COMPACT_ATOMS: atom_id res chain seq x y z
N MET A 1 -1.85 -44.50 -31.16
CA MET A 1 -2.10 -43.74 -29.92
C MET A 1 -3.39 -42.97 -30.12
N SER A 2 -4.46 -43.36 -29.43
CA SER A 2 -5.80 -42.79 -29.60
C SER A 2 -5.93 -41.49 -28.82
N ILE A 3 -6.72 -40.52 -29.33
CA ILE A 3 -7.04 -39.26 -28.62
C ILE A 3 -7.60 -39.54 -27.22
N GLY A 4 -8.29 -40.66 -27.03
CA GLY A 4 -8.81 -41.09 -25.73
C GLY A 4 -7.74 -41.52 -24.73
N GLU A 5 -6.61 -42.06 -25.19
CA GLU A 5 -5.46 -42.42 -24.35
C GLU A 5 -4.71 -41.15 -23.92
N TRP A 6 -4.54 -40.20 -24.83
CA TRP A 6 -3.93 -38.89 -24.56
C TRP A 6 -4.73 -38.07 -23.54
N LEU A 7 -6.06 -38.04 -23.66
CA LEU A 7 -6.92 -37.35 -22.68
C LEU A 7 -6.86 -38.04 -21.31
N ARG A 8 -6.82 -39.37 -21.25
CA ARG A 8 -6.66 -40.09 -19.98
C ARG A 8 -5.32 -39.78 -19.31
N ASP A 9 -4.23 -39.69 -20.06
CA ASP A 9 -2.92 -39.35 -19.49
C ASP A 9 -2.87 -37.91 -18.96
N ILE A 10 -3.50 -36.95 -19.67
CA ILE A 10 -3.63 -35.55 -19.24
C ILE A 10 -4.49 -35.43 -17.98
N PHE A 11 -5.64 -36.11 -17.92
CA PHE A 11 -6.50 -36.06 -16.74
C PHE A 11 -5.95 -36.89 -15.56
N SER A 12 -5.18 -37.96 -15.80
CA SER A 12 -4.50 -38.72 -14.74
C SER A 12 -3.41 -37.89 -14.05
N ASN A 13 -2.76 -37.00 -14.81
CA ASN A 13 -1.82 -36.00 -14.34
C ASN A 13 -2.49 -34.64 -14.16
N GLY A 14 -3.76 -34.62 -13.73
CA GLY A 14 -4.53 -33.39 -13.53
C GLY A 14 -3.80 -32.36 -12.66
N TYR A 15 -2.99 -32.81 -11.69
CA TYR A 15 -2.12 -31.93 -10.91
C TYR A 15 -1.08 -31.21 -11.78
N ALA A 16 -0.41 -31.91 -12.70
CA ALA A 16 0.58 -31.34 -13.60
C ALA A 16 -0.04 -30.38 -14.62
N VAL A 17 -1.24 -30.69 -15.10
CA VAL A 17 -2.01 -29.81 -16.01
C VAL A 17 -2.46 -28.55 -15.28
N CYS A 18 -3.00 -28.67 -14.08
CA CYS A 18 -3.38 -27.53 -13.26
C CYS A 18 -2.16 -26.68 -12.88
N SER A 19 -1.04 -27.30 -12.47
CA SER A 19 0.19 -26.56 -12.16
C SER A 19 0.78 -25.90 -13.40
N GLY A 20 0.69 -26.53 -14.57
CA GLY A 20 1.14 -25.97 -15.84
C GLY A 20 0.27 -24.79 -16.29
N ALA A 21 -1.04 -24.88 -16.12
CA ALA A 21 -1.96 -23.78 -16.39
C ALA A 21 -1.76 -22.61 -15.42
N ILE A 22 -1.52 -22.89 -14.14
CA ILE A 22 -1.19 -21.85 -13.16
C ILE A 22 0.18 -21.23 -13.51
N ALA A 23 1.19 -22.03 -13.83
CA ALA A 23 2.51 -21.56 -14.20
C ALA A 23 2.49 -20.73 -15.49
N SER A 24 1.68 -21.08 -16.49
CA SER A 24 1.55 -20.31 -17.72
C SER A 24 0.86 -18.97 -17.47
N VAL A 25 -0.18 -18.94 -16.65
CA VAL A 25 -0.84 -17.70 -16.22
C VAL A 25 0.15 -16.81 -15.44
N LEU A 26 0.86 -17.38 -14.46
CA LEU A 26 1.86 -16.64 -13.68
C LEU A 26 3.02 -16.15 -14.55
N GLY A 27 3.46 -16.94 -15.52
CA GLY A 27 4.51 -16.59 -16.47
C GLY A 27 4.08 -15.48 -17.43
N TYR A 28 2.84 -15.50 -17.91
CA TYR A 28 2.28 -14.46 -18.76
C TYR A 28 2.18 -13.10 -18.05
N PHE A 29 1.85 -13.11 -16.76
CA PHE A 29 1.75 -11.91 -15.93
C PHE A 29 3.05 -11.54 -15.20
N LEU A 30 4.17 -12.17 -15.54
CA LEU A 30 5.49 -11.81 -15.00
C LEU A 30 5.89 -10.34 -15.29
N PRO A 31 5.55 -9.74 -16.45
CA PRO A 31 5.86 -8.34 -16.75
C PRO A 31 5.10 -7.32 -15.87
N ILE A 32 3.97 -7.72 -15.27
CA ILE A 32 3.21 -6.87 -14.34
C ILE A 32 3.55 -7.11 -12.87
N ARG A 33 4.54 -7.97 -12.59
CA ARG A 33 4.92 -8.35 -11.22
C ARG A 33 5.27 -7.15 -10.37
N ASP A 34 6.08 -6.23 -10.88
CA ASP A 34 6.57 -5.09 -10.11
C ASP A 34 5.46 -4.11 -9.70
N PRO A 35 4.60 -3.59 -10.61
CA PRO A 35 3.50 -2.72 -10.22
C PRO A 35 2.48 -3.43 -9.33
N VAL A 36 2.18 -4.71 -9.57
CA VAL A 36 1.25 -5.48 -8.73
C VAL A 36 1.81 -5.71 -7.33
N ASN A 37 3.09 -6.05 -7.19
CA ASN A 37 3.74 -6.22 -5.89
C ASN A 37 3.78 -4.91 -5.10
N LEU A 38 4.07 -3.79 -5.76
CA LEU A 38 4.06 -2.48 -5.12
C LEU A 38 2.65 -2.13 -4.60
N LEU A 39 1.62 -2.34 -5.42
CA LEU A 39 0.23 -2.15 -5.01
C LEU A 39 -0.15 -3.06 -3.84
N LEU A 40 0.31 -4.31 -3.83
CA LEU A 40 0.08 -5.25 -2.75
C LEU A 40 0.72 -4.78 -1.45
N ILE A 41 1.94 -4.25 -1.49
CA ILE A 41 2.59 -3.62 -0.33
C ILE A 41 1.75 -2.43 0.16
N PHE A 42 1.28 -1.57 -0.74
CA PHE A 42 0.40 -0.46 -0.35
C PHE A 42 -0.91 -0.95 0.29
N PHE A 43 -1.51 -2.02 -0.20
CA PHE A 43 -2.68 -2.62 0.44
C PHE A 43 -2.40 -3.15 1.84
N VAL A 44 -1.24 -3.79 2.06
CA VAL A 44 -0.83 -4.25 3.39
C VAL A 44 -0.65 -3.07 4.33
N VAL A 45 0.04 -2.01 3.88
CA VAL A 45 0.26 -0.79 4.67
C VAL A 45 -1.06 -0.08 4.97
N ASP A 46 -1.94 0.08 3.99
CA ASP A 46 -3.28 0.67 4.17
C ASP A 46 -4.11 -0.14 5.17
N CYS A 47 -4.05 -1.47 5.11
CA CYS A 47 -4.72 -2.34 6.06
C CYS A 47 -4.18 -2.18 7.49
N ILE A 48 -2.85 -2.11 7.66
CA ILE A 48 -2.22 -1.89 8.97
C ILE A 48 -2.63 -0.52 9.53
N ILE A 49 -2.55 0.53 8.73
CA ILE A 49 -2.88 1.89 9.17
C ILE A 49 -4.38 2.02 9.46
N GLY A 50 -5.24 1.45 8.61
CA GLY A 50 -6.69 1.39 8.82
C GLY A 50 -7.06 0.61 10.09
N TYR A 51 -6.35 -0.48 10.37
CA TYR A 51 -6.48 -1.22 11.63
C TYR A 51 -6.07 -0.36 12.83
N LEU A 52 -4.89 0.27 12.80
CA LEU A 52 -4.40 1.13 13.87
C LEU A 52 -5.35 2.31 14.14
N LYS A 53 -5.87 2.93 13.08
CA LYS A 53 -6.91 3.97 13.14
C LYS A 53 -8.14 3.49 13.88
N ASN A 54 -8.71 2.35 13.48
CA ASN A 54 -9.91 1.79 14.13
C ASN A 54 -9.67 1.43 15.59
N ARG A 55 -8.47 0.93 15.92
CA ARG A 55 -8.10 0.62 17.30
C ARG A 55 -7.96 1.88 18.16
N LYS A 56 -7.27 2.91 17.67
CA LYS A 56 -6.96 4.13 18.45
C LYS A 56 -8.14 5.10 18.56
N LEU A 57 -8.92 5.30 17.50
CA LEU A 57 -10.00 6.31 17.45
C LEU A 57 -11.35 5.78 17.91
N TYR A 58 -11.67 4.52 17.62
CA TYR A 58 -13.01 3.97 17.87
C TYR A 58 -13.05 2.88 18.94
N ASN A 59 -11.88 2.50 19.49
CA ASN A 59 -11.71 1.41 20.48
C ASN A 59 -12.43 0.11 20.09
N GLN A 60 -12.62 -0.13 18.78
CA GLN A 60 -13.31 -1.32 18.28
C GLN A 60 -12.33 -2.49 18.20
N LYS A 61 -12.78 -3.67 18.66
CA LYS A 61 -12.00 -4.92 18.52
C LYS A 61 -11.79 -5.25 17.04
N PHE A 62 -10.66 -5.90 16.75
CA PHE A 62 -10.30 -6.35 15.41
C PHE A 62 -11.43 -7.19 14.81
N SER A 63 -12.10 -6.67 13.78
CA SER A 63 -13.12 -7.40 13.03
C SER A 63 -12.53 -7.86 11.71
N LYS A 64 -12.16 -9.15 11.65
CA LYS A 64 -11.75 -9.83 10.41
C LYS A 64 -12.76 -9.61 9.30
N ARG A 65 -14.05 -9.59 9.65
CA ARG A 65 -15.17 -9.40 8.74
C ARG A 65 -15.06 -8.09 7.95
N LYS A 66 -14.74 -6.97 8.58
CA LYS A 66 -14.60 -5.67 7.89
C LYS A 66 -13.47 -5.68 6.85
N ILE A 67 -12.33 -6.32 7.16
CA ILE A 67 -11.18 -6.42 6.25
C ILE A 67 -11.51 -7.32 5.06
N PHE A 68 -12.17 -8.45 5.31
CA PHE A 68 -12.57 -9.40 4.29
C PHE A 68 -13.69 -8.89 3.38
N GLU A 69 -14.60 -8.05 3.89
CA GLU A 69 -15.72 -7.51 3.09
C GLU A 69 -15.32 -6.26 2.28
N THR A 70 -14.24 -5.55 2.64
CA THR A 70 -13.86 -4.28 1.99
C THR A 70 -12.48 -4.30 1.35
N THR A 71 -11.43 -4.68 2.10
CA THR A 71 -10.04 -4.58 1.64
C THR A 71 -9.69 -5.68 0.63
N ILE A 72 -10.07 -6.93 0.91
CA ILE A 72 -9.74 -8.07 0.04
C ILE A 72 -10.44 -7.98 -1.33
N PRO A 73 -11.76 -7.69 -1.42
CA PRO A 73 -12.42 -7.52 -2.72
C PRO A 73 -11.83 -6.36 -3.52
N ARG A 74 -11.51 -5.24 -2.86
CA ARG A 74 -10.87 -4.09 -3.51
C ARG A 74 -9.49 -4.44 -4.06
N MET A 75 -8.69 -5.18 -3.31
CA MET A 75 -7.38 -5.66 -3.76
C MET A 75 -7.51 -6.58 -4.98
N MET A 76 -8.40 -7.57 -4.93
CA MET A 76 -8.65 -8.47 -6.06
C MET A 76 -9.15 -7.71 -7.29
N ALA A 77 -10.08 -6.77 -7.13
CA ALA A 77 -10.61 -5.96 -8.23
C ALA A 77 -9.50 -5.14 -8.92
N VAL A 78 -8.62 -4.50 -8.13
CA VAL A 78 -7.47 -3.76 -8.67
C VAL A 78 -6.50 -4.68 -9.41
N THR A 79 -6.18 -5.84 -8.85
CA THR A 79 -5.29 -6.81 -9.49
C THR A 79 -5.87 -7.32 -10.82
N ILE A 80 -7.15 -7.69 -10.83
CA ILE A 80 -7.84 -8.14 -12.06
C ILE A 80 -7.87 -7.02 -13.10
N PHE A 81 -8.16 -5.79 -12.69
CA PHE A 81 -8.17 -4.63 -13.59
C PHE A 81 -6.80 -4.38 -14.22
N MET A 82 -5.72 -4.48 -13.45
CA MET A 82 -4.34 -4.38 -13.96
C MET A 82 -4.00 -5.51 -14.94
N MET A 83 -4.46 -6.73 -14.69
CA MET A 83 -4.30 -7.85 -15.62
C MET A 83 -5.02 -7.62 -16.94
N LEU A 84 -6.24 -7.07 -16.90
CA LEU A 84 -7.01 -6.73 -18.11
C LEU A 84 -6.33 -5.64 -18.92
N LEU A 85 -5.82 -4.58 -18.26
CA LEU A 85 -5.08 -3.51 -18.92
C LEU A 85 -3.79 -4.01 -19.58
N PHE A 86 -3.06 -4.90 -18.91
CA PHE A 86 -1.89 -5.52 -19.51
C PHE A 86 -2.25 -6.37 -20.73
N SER A 87 -3.31 -7.18 -20.64
CA SER A 87 -3.79 -7.94 -21.79
C SER A 87 -4.22 -7.03 -22.95
N LEU A 88 -4.76 -5.85 -22.63
CA LEU A 88 -5.13 -4.83 -23.62
C LEU A 88 -3.87 -4.27 -24.31
N ASP A 89 -2.87 -3.87 -23.53
CA ASP A 89 -1.61 -3.30 -24.06
C ASP A 89 -0.87 -4.31 -24.96
N VAL A 90 -0.86 -5.59 -24.59
CA VAL A 90 -0.30 -6.67 -25.42
C VAL A 90 -1.11 -6.86 -26.71
N THR A 91 -2.43 -6.81 -26.63
CA THR A 91 -3.31 -7.00 -27.81
C THR A 91 -3.16 -5.86 -28.82
N PHE A 92 -2.97 -4.63 -28.34
CA PHE A 92 -2.79 -3.45 -29.18
C PHE A 92 -1.31 -3.13 -29.51
N ASN A 93 -0.38 -3.99 -29.08
CA ASN A 93 1.05 -3.86 -29.32
C ASN A 93 1.62 -2.49 -28.89
N GLN A 94 1.18 -2.00 -27.73
CA GLN A 94 1.58 -0.70 -27.20
C GLN A 94 2.89 -0.79 -26.43
N ASP A 95 4.02 -0.72 -27.15
CA ASP A 95 5.36 -0.86 -26.55
C ASP A 95 5.93 0.46 -25.99
N MET A 96 5.48 1.62 -26.51
CA MET A 96 6.04 2.94 -26.14
C MET A 96 5.42 3.53 -24.87
N VAL A 97 4.11 3.36 -24.69
CA VAL A 97 3.36 3.92 -23.56
C VAL A 97 2.45 2.82 -23.02
N GLN A 98 2.96 2.08 -22.04
CA GLN A 98 2.22 0.99 -21.41
C GLN A 98 1.13 1.54 -20.49
N THR A 99 -0.13 1.42 -20.90
CA THR A 99 -1.30 1.88 -20.15
C THR A 99 -1.35 1.27 -18.75
N TYR A 100 -0.98 -0.01 -18.60
CA TYR A 100 -0.95 -0.69 -17.30
C TYR A 100 0.02 -0.02 -16.31
N MET A 101 1.14 0.54 -16.78
CA MET A 101 2.07 1.26 -15.90
C MET A 101 1.48 2.59 -15.44
N ILE A 102 0.92 3.38 -16.36
CA ILE A 102 0.32 4.69 -16.04
C ILE A 102 -0.83 4.51 -15.05
N VAL A 103 -1.72 3.56 -15.32
CA VAL A 103 -2.84 3.27 -14.42
C VAL A 103 -2.34 2.71 -13.10
N GLY A 104 -1.29 1.87 -13.12
CA GLY A 104 -0.63 1.39 -11.90
C GLY A 104 -0.13 2.53 -11.01
N TYR A 105 0.54 3.53 -11.59
CA TYR A 105 0.96 4.73 -10.86
C TYR A 105 -0.22 5.54 -10.33
N PHE A 106 -1.29 5.70 -11.11
CA PHE A 106 -2.48 6.41 -10.68
C PHE A 106 -3.16 5.72 -9.49
N VAL A 107 -3.41 4.41 -9.59
CA VAL A 107 -4.01 3.61 -8.51
C VAL A 107 -3.10 3.60 -7.28
N GLY A 108 -1.78 3.46 -7.49
CA GLY A 108 -0.78 3.53 -6.43
C GLY A 108 -0.83 4.88 -5.70
N GLY A 109 -0.90 5.99 -6.45
CA GLY A 109 -1.05 7.34 -5.88
C GLY A 109 -2.33 7.51 -5.08
N VAL A 110 -3.47 7.00 -5.56
CA VAL A 110 -4.74 7.02 -4.83
C VAL A 110 -4.66 6.19 -3.54
N LEU A 111 -4.00 5.04 -3.55
CA LEU A 111 -3.75 4.25 -2.34
C LEU A 111 -2.83 5.00 -1.37
N LEU A 112 -1.76 5.59 -1.86
CA LEU A 112 -0.82 6.38 -1.05
C LEU A 112 -1.52 7.56 -0.38
N PHE A 113 -2.42 8.23 -1.10
CA PHE A 113 -3.22 9.32 -0.56
C PHE A 113 -4.15 8.84 0.56
N ASN A 114 -4.79 7.68 0.39
CA ASN A 114 -5.64 7.09 1.45
C ASN A 114 -4.82 6.70 2.68
N ILE A 115 -3.66 6.09 2.47
CA ILE A 115 -2.68 5.80 3.52
C ILE A 115 -2.31 7.07 4.26
N TRP A 116 -1.92 8.12 3.53
CA TRP A 116 -1.53 9.41 4.10
C TRP A 116 -2.65 10.04 4.90
N LYS A 117 -3.88 10.08 4.37
CA LYS A 117 -5.06 10.59 5.07
C LYS A 117 -5.35 9.80 6.35
N ASN A 118 -5.32 8.48 6.28
CA ASN A 118 -5.56 7.62 7.44
C ASN A 118 -4.45 7.77 8.49
N LEU A 119 -3.20 7.93 8.06
CA LEU A 119 -2.05 8.19 8.93
C LEU A 119 -2.19 9.56 9.61
N TYR A 120 -2.59 10.59 8.87
CA TYR A 120 -2.83 11.94 9.37
C TYR A 120 -3.94 11.96 10.42
N GLU A 121 -5.07 11.31 10.15
CA GLU A 121 -6.19 11.19 11.10
C GLU A 121 -5.82 10.38 12.35
N LEU A 122 -4.98 9.34 12.21
CA LEU A 122 -4.48 8.54 13.33
C LEU A 122 -3.50 9.31 14.22
N THR A 123 -2.63 10.10 13.60
CA THR A 123 -1.55 10.80 14.29
C THR A 123 -1.97 12.17 14.82
N ARG A 124 -3.00 12.84 14.26
CA ARG A 124 -3.49 14.17 14.68
C ARG A 124 -2.36 15.14 15.08
N TRP A 125 -1.28 15.22 14.30
CA TRP A 125 -0.06 15.98 14.65
C TRP A 125 0.65 15.58 15.96
N GLU A 126 0.10 14.72 16.83
CA GLU A 126 0.72 14.24 18.08
C GLU A 126 2.01 13.47 17.83
N ALA A 127 2.09 12.68 16.75
CA ALA A 127 3.33 11.98 16.41
C ALA A 127 4.42 12.96 15.96
N PHE A 128 4.03 14.03 15.24
CA PHE A 128 4.94 15.08 14.81
C PHE A 128 5.41 15.93 16.00
N LEU A 129 4.49 16.26 16.92
CA LEU A 129 4.80 16.94 18.18
C LEU A 129 5.71 16.09 19.08
N LYS A 130 5.46 14.79 19.20
CA LYS A 130 6.32 13.87 19.98
C LYS A 130 7.71 13.68 19.37
N ILE A 131 7.84 13.66 18.04
CA ILE A 131 9.15 13.66 17.38
C ILE A 131 9.87 14.98 17.67
N GLY A 132 9.15 16.11 17.62
CA GLY A 132 9.63 17.41 18.07
C GLY A 132 10.13 17.39 19.52
N ASP A 133 9.36 16.81 20.45
CA ASP A 133 9.73 16.69 21.86
C ASP A 133 10.96 15.79 22.06
N ILE A 134 11.07 14.68 21.32
CA ILE A 134 12.24 13.79 21.38
C ILE A 134 13.48 14.50 20.82
N LEU A 135 13.34 15.27 19.73
CA LEU A 135 14.41 16.09 19.18
C LEU A 135 14.82 17.19 20.18
N HIS A 136 13.86 17.89 20.77
CA HIS A 136 14.10 18.93 21.76
C HIS A 136 14.80 18.38 23.00
N LYS A 137 14.36 17.20 23.48
CA LYS A 137 14.98 16.49 24.60
C LYS A 137 16.38 15.97 24.25
N SER A 138 16.58 15.47 23.04
CA SER A 138 17.91 15.03 22.57
C SER A 138 18.89 16.20 22.37
N VAL A 139 18.39 17.37 21.97
CA VAL A 139 19.19 18.61 21.88
C VAL A 139 19.51 19.14 23.28
N LYS A 140 18.54 19.13 24.21
CA LYS A 140 18.73 19.52 25.61
C LYS A 140 19.73 18.60 26.32
N ASP A 141 19.63 17.30 26.12
CA ASP A 141 20.53 16.31 26.72
C ASP A 141 21.96 16.38 26.15
N LYS A 142 22.13 16.78 24.88
CA LYS A 142 23.45 16.89 24.23
C LYS A 142 24.11 18.26 24.35
N THR A 143 23.33 19.33 24.47
CA THR A 143 23.87 20.71 24.46
C THR A 143 23.64 21.46 25.76
N GLY A 144 22.81 20.94 26.68
CA GLY A 144 22.45 21.61 27.94
C GLY A 144 21.63 22.90 27.77
N MET A 145 21.31 23.30 26.53
CA MET A 145 20.57 24.52 26.24
C MET A 145 19.07 24.24 26.13
N ASP A 146 18.29 24.94 26.96
CA ASP A 146 16.83 25.02 26.85
C ASP A 146 16.48 26.01 25.73
N VAL A 147 15.92 25.52 24.62
CA VAL A 147 15.64 26.36 23.43
C VAL A 147 14.39 27.22 23.65
N ASP A 148 13.66 27.02 24.76
CA ASP A 148 12.37 27.67 25.02
C ASP A 148 12.45 29.09 25.62
N ASN A 149 13.64 29.65 25.85
CA ASN A 149 13.79 30.91 26.59
C ASN A 149 14.32 32.12 25.80
N LYS A 150 14.28 32.08 24.46
CA LYS A 150 14.66 33.25 23.63
C LYS A 150 13.47 34.05 23.10
N ASN A 151 12.38 33.40 22.70
CA ASN A 151 11.26 34.11 22.06
C ASN A 151 10.33 34.86 23.04
N ASN A 152 10.40 34.61 24.35
CA ASN A 152 9.52 35.23 25.34
C ASN A 152 10.16 36.43 26.09
N LYS A 153 11.43 36.74 25.81
CA LYS A 153 12.14 37.90 26.39
C LYS A 153 12.19 39.11 25.45
N GLU A 154 12.18 38.89 24.14
CA GLU A 154 12.11 39.99 23.16
C GLU A 154 10.73 40.65 23.16
N ALA A 155 9.64 39.87 23.26
CA ALA A 155 8.28 40.42 23.30
C ALA A 155 7.91 41.24 24.56
N LYS A 156 8.70 41.15 25.65
CA LYS A 156 8.49 41.95 26.87
C LYS A 156 9.38 43.19 26.98
N HIS A 157 10.43 43.30 26.15
CA HIS A 157 11.33 44.45 26.20
C HIS A 157 10.86 45.61 25.31
N ASP A 158 9.97 45.35 24.33
CA ASP A 158 9.46 46.37 23.41
C ASP A 158 8.11 46.99 23.84
N THR A 159 7.49 46.52 24.93
CA THR A 159 6.22 47.07 25.43
C THR A 159 6.38 48.11 26.54
N ASN A 160 7.62 48.41 26.93
CA ASN A 160 7.93 49.30 28.06
C ASN A 160 8.99 50.35 27.72
N ASN A 161 8.91 50.94 26.52
CA ASN A 161 9.65 52.16 26.17
C ASN A 161 8.75 53.15 25.43
#